data_AF-A0A2A5D5Z8-F1
#
_entry.id   AF-A0A2A5D5Z8-F1
#
_cell.length_a   1.000
_cell.length_b   1.000
_cell.length_c   1.000
_cell.angle_alpha   90.00
_cell.angle_beta   90.00
_cell.angle_gamma   90.00
#
_symmetry.space_group_name_H-M   'P 1'
#
loop_
_entity.id
_entity.type
_entity.pdbx_description
1 polymer ?
#
loop_
_entity_poly.entity_id
_entity_poly.type
_entity_poly.pdbx_seq_one_letter_code
_entity_poly.pdbx_strand_id
1 'polypeptide(L)'
;MKSILTRTFVILFAFLLGAAAVKVMTAETVEASFADSGKRYIAVTGPYQDGVSLLYVIDQETQHLAVYEARGGATNSHRLHFVGARNIELDTMIDGYHDESDLSHQDLEAAILKSGNLLPEDGTKTGG
;
A
#
# COMPACT_ATOMS: atom_id res chain seq x y z
N MET A 1 -47.53 25.18 -12.96
CA MET A 1 -46.54 25.38 -11.86
C MET A 1 -46.30 24.13 -11.01
N LYS A 2 -47.33 23.39 -10.55
CA LYS A 2 -47.13 22.18 -9.71
C LYS A 2 -46.25 21.08 -10.35
N SER A 3 -46.40 20.78 -11.65
CA SER A 3 -45.64 19.68 -12.30
C SER A 3 -44.14 19.96 -12.51
N ILE A 4 -43.75 21.23 -12.62
CA ILE A 4 -42.34 21.63 -12.76
C ILE A 4 -41.62 21.45 -11.43
N LEU A 5 -42.26 21.85 -10.32
CA LEU A 5 -41.70 21.71 -8.97
C LEU A 5 -41.52 20.24 -8.57
N THR A 6 -42.47 19.37 -8.91
CA THR A 6 -42.35 17.92 -8.64
C THR A 6 -41.22 17.28 -9.45
N ARG A 7 -41.02 17.70 -10.71
CA ARG A 7 -39.95 17.18 -11.57
C ARG A 7 -38.56 17.58 -11.08
N THR A 8 -38.38 18.83 -10.64
CA THR A 8 -37.10 19.29 -10.07
C THR A 8 -36.77 18.55 -8.78
N PHE A 9 -37.76 18.30 -7.92
CA PHE A 9 -37.57 17.55 -6.69
C PHE A 9 -37.17 16.09 -6.94
N VAL A 10 -37.78 15.43 -7.92
CA VAL A 10 -37.43 14.04 -8.30
C VAL A 10 -36.00 13.95 -8.85
N ILE A 11 -35.56 14.92 -9.67
CA ILE A 11 -34.19 14.95 -10.20
C ILE A 11 -33.18 15.16 -9.07
N LEU A 12 -33.44 16.10 -8.16
CA LEU A 12 -32.57 16.37 -7.01
C LEU A 12 -32.47 15.13 -6.10
N PHE A 13 -33.60 14.47 -5.85
CA PHE A 13 -33.65 13.27 -5.03
C PHE A 13 -32.89 12.11 -5.69
N ALA A 14 -33.08 11.88 -6.99
CA ALA A 14 -32.34 10.86 -7.73
C ALA A 14 -30.82 11.14 -7.74
N PHE A 15 -30.42 12.41 -7.85
CA PHE A 15 -29.02 12.81 -7.79
C PHE A 15 -28.41 12.54 -6.40
N LEU A 16 -29.11 12.91 -5.33
CA LEU A 16 -28.69 12.63 -3.95
C LEU A 16 -28.60 11.13 -3.67
N LEU A 17 -29.58 10.35 -4.13
CA LEU A 17 -29.57 8.90 -3.97
C LEU A 17 -28.41 8.26 -4.74
N GLY A 18 -28.17 8.71 -5.97
CA GLY A 18 -27.03 8.29 -6.77
C GLY A 18 -25.69 8.61 -6.11
N ALA A 19 -25.52 9.82 -5.58
CA ALA A 19 -24.31 10.21 -4.86
C ALA A 19 -24.10 9.40 -3.58
N ALA A 20 -25.17 9.14 -2.82
CA ALA A 20 -25.11 8.29 -1.63
C ALA A 20 -24.75 6.84 -1.98
N ALA A 21 -25.35 6.29 -3.05
CA ALA A 21 -25.03 4.95 -3.54
C ALA A 21 -23.56 4.84 -3.98
N VAL A 22 -23.04 5.83 -4.71
CA VAL A 22 -21.63 5.86 -5.10
C VAL A 22 -20.73 5.86 -3.88
N LYS A 23 -21.02 6.67 -2.85
CA LYS A 23 -20.20 6.73 -1.63
C LYS A 23 -20.17 5.43 -0.85
N VAL A 24 -21.25 4.65 -0.87
CA VAL A 24 -21.32 3.32 -0.25
C VAL A 24 -20.59 2.26 -1.09
N MET A 25 -20.53 2.45 -2.40
CA MET A 25 -19.91 1.50 -3.34
C MET A 25 -18.42 1.78 -3.61
N THR A 26 -17.93 2.97 -3.30
CA THR A 26 -16.50 3.27 -3.41
C THR A 26 -15.78 2.76 -2.17
N ALA A 27 -14.85 1.83 -2.37
CA ALA A 27 -13.92 1.42 -1.33
C ALA A 27 -13.15 2.64 -0.82
N GLU A 28 -13.00 2.74 0.50
CA GLU A 28 -12.20 3.79 1.12
C GLU A 28 -10.75 3.62 0.70
N THR A 29 -10.16 4.66 0.11
CA THR A 29 -8.76 4.64 -0.30
C THR A 29 -7.90 4.67 0.96
N VAL A 30 -7.16 3.59 1.21
CA VAL A 30 -6.18 3.56 2.29
C VAL A 30 -5.00 4.45 1.90
N GLU A 31 -4.93 5.64 2.49
CA GLU A 31 -3.76 6.51 2.33
C GLU A 31 -2.66 6.04 3.29
N ALA A 32 -1.64 5.39 2.72
CA ALA A 32 -0.39 5.07 3.41
C ALA A 32 0.65 6.15 3.10
N SER A 33 1.44 6.52 4.10
CA SER A 33 2.61 7.39 3.92
C SER A 33 3.88 6.58 4.18
N PHE A 34 4.92 6.85 3.40
CA PHE A 34 6.21 6.18 3.57
C PHE A 34 7.34 7.21 3.63
N ALA A 35 8.38 6.87 4.36
CA ALA A 35 9.64 7.59 4.39
C ALA A 35 10.78 6.60 4.23
N ASP A 36 11.71 6.91 3.34
CA ASP A 36 12.90 6.11 3.07
C ASP A 36 14.14 6.90 3.52
N SER A 37 14.98 6.28 4.35
CA SER A 37 16.24 6.85 4.81
C SER A 37 17.43 6.56 3.87
N GLY A 38 17.16 5.97 2.71
CA GLY A 38 18.07 5.78 1.60
C GLY A 38 18.45 4.32 1.37
N LYS A 39 19.07 3.66 2.36
CA LYS A 39 19.68 2.32 2.15
C LYS A 39 19.36 1.26 3.20
N ARG A 40 18.83 1.65 4.35
CA ARG A 40 18.68 0.72 5.48
C ARG A 40 17.29 0.68 6.04
N TYR A 41 16.69 1.83 6.33
CA TYR A 41 15.37 1.86 6.95
C TYR A 41 14.32 2.41 6.01
N ILE A 42 13.25 1.63 5.82
CA ILE A 42 11.98 2.09 5.29
C ILE A 42 11.00 2.19 6.45
N ALA A 43 10.32 3.33 6.56
CA ALA A 43 9.21 3.54 7.47
C ALA A 43 7.91 3.66 6.67
N VAL A 44 6.90 2.86 7.03
CA VAL A 44 5.56 2.92 6.42
C VAL A 44 4.54 3.15 7.52
N THR A 45 3.69 4.15 7.36
CA THR A 45 2.61 4.44 8.31
C THR A 45 1.25 4.43 7.61
N GLY A 46 0.23 3.95 8.32
CA GLY A 46 -1.14 3.92 7.81
C GLY A 46 -2.18 3.79 8.92
N PRO A 47 -3.45 4.14 8.64
CA PRO A 47 -4.55 3.89 9.56
C PRO A 47 -4.81 2.39 9.70
N TYR A 48 -5.11 1.92 10.91
CA TYR A 48 -5.51 0.54 11.19
C TYR A 48 -6.96 0.46 11.69
N GLN A 49 -7.32 1.34 12.62
CA GLN A 49 -8.67 1.48 13.19
C GLN A 49 -8.93 2.95 13.51
N ASP A 50 -10.16 3.29 13.84
CA ASP A 50 -10.54 4.66 14.23
C ASP A 50 -9.63 5.19 15.35
N GLY A 51 -8.89 6.25 15.05
CA GLY A 51 -7.95 6.87 15.98
C GLY A 51 -6.67 6.09 16.23
N VAL A 52 -6.39 5.03 15.47
CA VAL A 52 -5.19 4.19 15.59
C VAL A 52 -4.45 4.14 14.25
N SER A 53 -3.17 4.49 14.27
CA SER A 53 -2.25 4.35 13.14
C SER A 53 -1.11 3.41 13.51
N LEU A 54 -0.66 2.61 12.55
CA LEU A 54 0.51 1.75 12.69
C LEU A 54 1.69 2.37 11.95
N LEU A 55 2.87 2.24 12.53
CA LEU A 55 4.16 2.57 11.94
C LEU A 55 5.00 1.29 11.86
N TYR A 56 5.26 0.84 10.65
CA TYR A 56 6.17 -0.25 10.32
C TYR A 56 7.56 0.34 10.05
N VAL A 57 8.59 -0.21 10.66
CA VAL A 57 10.00 0.12 10.41
C VAL A 57 10.71 -1.14 9.94
N ILE A 58 11.17 -1.12 8.70
CA ILE A 58 11.81 -2.24 8.01
C ILE A 58 13.31 -1.94 7.93
N ASP A 59 14.14 -2.79 8.53
CA ASP A 59 15.59 -2.81 8.32
C ASP A 59 15.89 -3.74 7.11
N GLN A 60 16.32 -3.14 6.01
CA GLN A 60 16.64 -3.83 4.75
C GLN A 60 17.97 -4.59 4.83
N GLU A 61 18.90 -4.20 5.71
CA GLU A 61 20.20 -4.86 5.84
C GLU A 61 20.10 -6.10 6.72
N THR A 62 19.37 -5.99 7.83
CA THR A 62 19.23 -7.10 8.79
C THR A 62 17.94 -7.88 8.62
N GLN A 63 17.05 -7.46 7.72
CA GLN A 63 15.75 -8.09 7.46
C GLN A 63 14.91 -8.22 8.73
N HIS A 64 14.85 -7.15 9.53
CA HIS A 64 13.99 -7.07 10.71
C HIS A 64 12.86 -6.07 10.50
N LEU A 65 11.67 -6.43 10.96
CA LEU A 65 10.51 -5.56 11.02
C LEU A 65 10.20 -5.21 12.47
N ALA A 66 9.98 -3.93 12.76
CA ALA A 66 9.41 -3.46 14.02
C ALA A 66 8.09 -2.71 13.75
N VAL A 67 7.10 -2.90 14.62
CA VAL A 67 5.78 -2.29 14.50
C VAL A 67 5.47 -1.46 15.74
N TYR A 68 5.05 -0.22 15.51
CA TYR A 68 4.59 0.70 16.54
C TYR A 68 3.14 1.10 16.28
N GLU A 69 2.41 1.35 17.34
CA GLU A 69 1.04 1.85 17.31
C GLU A 69 1.03 3.28 17.85
N ALA A 70 0.39 4.19 17.10
CA ALA A 70 0.11 5.55 17.52
C ALA A 70 -1.40 5.70 17.69
N ARG A 71 -1.84 6.21 18.87
CA ARG A 71 -3.25 6.55 19.11
C ARG A 71 -3.47 8.05 19.10
N GLY A 72 -4.35 8.54 18.23
CA GLY A 72 -4.84 9.91 18.23
C GLY A 72 -6.02 10.10 19.18
N GLY A 73 -6.28 11.34 19.59
CA GLY A 73 -7.57 11.71 20.22
C GLY A 73 -7.56 11.95 21.73
N ALA A 74 -6.43 11.89 22.43
CA ALA A 74 -6.34 12.38 23.82
C ALA A 74 -5.27 13.46 23.95
N THR A 75 -5.49 14.43 24.84
CA THR A 75 -4.68 15.65 25.04
C THR A 75 -3.20 15.39 25.37
N ASN A 76 -2.84 14.13 25.63
CA ASN A 76 -1.49 13.65 25.93
C ASN A 76 -1.08 12.40 25.10
N SER A 77 -1.72 12.12 23.96
CA SER A 77 -1.62 10.83 23.26
C SER A 77 -0.41 10.63 22.33
N HIS A 78 0.67 11.41 22.50
CA HIS A 78 1.91 11.30 21.71
C HIS A 78 2.74 10.02 21.98
N ARG A 79 2.12 8.96 22.52
CA ARG A 79 2.85 7.77 22.95
C ARG A 79 2.80 6.72 21.84
N LEU A 80 3.93 6.55 21.16
CA LEU A 80 4.18 5.37 20.32
C LEU A 80 4.28 4.14 21.22
N HIS A 81 3.49 3.12 20.92
CA HIS A 81 3.49 1.85 21.64
C HIS A 81 4.15 0.77 20.78
N PHE A 82 5.21 0.14 21.28
CA PHE A 82 5.84 -0.97 20.57
C PHE A 82 4.92 -2.19 20.60
N VAL A 83 4.50 -2.64 19.43
CA VAL A 83 3.60 -3.79 19.26
C VAL A 83 4.39 -5.09 19.18
N GLY A 84 5.51 -5.06 18.44
CA GLY A 84 6.35 -6.23 18.28
C GLY A 84 7.43 -6.04 17.22
N ALA A 85 8.31 -7.04 17.14
CA ALA A 85 9.32 -7.15 16.10
C ALA A 85 9.47 -8.59 15.64
N ARG A 86 9.91 -8.77 14.39
CA ARG A 86 10.04 -10.06 13.73
C ARG A 86 11.21 -10.05 12.75
N ASN A 87 11.93 -11.17 12.64
CA ASN A 87 12.81 -11.44 11.51
C ASN A 87 11.96 -11.83 10.28
N ILE A 88 12.11 -11.06 9.20
CA ILE A 88 11.38 -11.19 7.93
C ILE A 88 12.28 -11.70 6.79
N GLU A 89 13.47 -12.20 7.09
CA GLU A 89 14.41 -12.77 6.12
C GLU A 89 13.72 -13.79 5.19
N LEU A 90 12.98 -14.74 5.77
CA LEU A 90 12.23 -15.73 5.00
C LEU A 90 11.11 -15.12 4.14
N ASP A 91 10.50 -14.02 4.58
CA ASP A 91 9.46 -13.35 3.80
C ASP A 91 10.05 -12.66 2.57
N THR A 92 11.27 -12.16 2.69
CA THR A 92 11.98 -11.50 1.60
C THR A 92 12.64 -12.45 0.61
N MET A 93 12.70 -13.76 0.93
CA MET A 93 13.22 -14.81 0.04
C MET A 93 12.16 -15.38 -0.92
N ILE A 94 10.92 -14.87 -0.88
CA ILE A 94 9.87 -15.35 -1.76
C ILE A 94 10.05 -14.69 -3.14
N ASP A 95 10.37 -15.51 -4.15
CA ASP A 95 10.66 -15.08 -5.53
C ASP A 95 9.44 -14.54 -6.32
N GLY A 96 8.34 -14.23 -5.62
CA GLY A 96 7.14 -13.68 -6.22
C GLY A 96 6.21 -13.10 -5.17
N TYR A 97 5.66 -11.92 -5.46
CA TYR A 97 4.46 -11.48 -4.78
C TYR A 97 3.34 -12.47 -5.15
N HIS A 98 2.57 -12.95 -4.18
CA HIS A 98 1.33 -13.71 -4.43
C HIS A 98 0.26 -12.75 -5.00
N ASP A 99 0.63 -12.06 -6.07
CA ASP A 99 -0.20 -11.12 -6.78
C ASP A 99 -0.77 -11.85 -7.99
N GLU A 100 -2.05 -12.22 -7.91
CA GLU A 100 -2.75 -12.87 -9.01
C GLU A 100 -2.98 -11.94 -10.22
N SER A 101 -2.61 -10.67 -10.12
CA SER A 101 -2.81 -9.67 -11.18
C SER A 101 -1.59 -9.43 -12.08
N ASP A 102 -0.41 -9.94 -11.71
CA ASP A 102 0.83 -9.74 -12.46
C ASP A 102 1.45 -11.06 -12.95
N LEU A 103 2.23 -11.00 -14.04
CA LEU A 103 2.90 -12.19 -14.58
C LEU A 103 3.92 -12.72 -13.57
N SER A 104 3.89 -14.02 -13.29
CA SER A 104 4.85 -14.62 -12.36
C SER A 104 6.29 -14.48 -12.88
N HIS A 105 7.27 -14.46 -11.98
CA HIS A 105 8.68 -14.41 -12.36
C HIS A 105 9.05 -15.52 -13.36
N GLN A 106 8.51 -16.73 -13.16
CA GLN A 106 8.73 -17.87 -14.04
C GLN A 106 8.15 -17.63 -15.45
N ASP A 107 6.98 -16.99 -15.55
CA ASP A 107 6.36 -16.67 -16.83
C ASP A 107 7.15 -15.58 -17.58
N LEU A 108 7.67 -14.58 -16.85
CA LEU A 108 8.54 -13.54 -17.40
C LEU A 108 9.89 -14.11 -17.86
N GLU A 109 10.53 -14.94 -17.05
CA GLU A 109 11.80 -15.60 -17.38
C GLU A 109 11.64 -16.50 -18.60
N ALA A 110 10.57 -17.29 -18.67
CA ALA A 110 10.25 -18.12 -19.83
C ALA A 110 9.97 -17.27 -21.08
N ALA A 111 9.27 -16.13 -20.95
CA ALA A 111 9.01 -15.22 -22.06
C ALA A 111 10.29 -14.55 -22.56
N ILE A 112 11.20 -14.15 -21.66
CA ILE A 112 12.51 -13.56 -22.00
C ILE A 112 13.39 -14.61 -22.70
N LEU A 113 13.52 -15.82 -22.15
CA LEU A 113 14.26 -16.92 -22.78
C LEU A 113 13.73 -17.25 -24.17
N LYS A 114 12.40 -17.31 -24.31
CA LYS A 114 11.72 -17.59 -25.58
C LYS A 114 11.87 -16.46 -26.60
N SER A 115 11.96 -15.21 -26.14
CA SER A 115 12.14 -14.04 -27.00
C SER A 115 13.58 -13.85 -27.50
N GLY A 116 14.56 -14.56 -26.93
CA GLY A 116 15.97 -14.47 -27.33
C GLY A 116 16.66 -13.16 -26.93
N ASN A 117 15.98 -12.27 -26.21
CA ASN A 117 16.58 -11.06 -25.65
C ASN A 117 17.34 -11.43 -24.37
N LEU A 118 18.63 -11.75 -24.53
CA LEU A 118 19.56 -11.83 -23.41
C LEU A 118 19.60 -10.46 -22.73
N LEU A 119 19.28 -10.41 -21.44
CA LEU A 119 19.57 -9.24 -20.63
C LEU A 119 21.09 -8.99 -20.72
N PRO A 120 21.54 -7.73 -20.92
CA PRO A 120 22.96 -7.44 -20.95
C PRO A 120 23.61 -7.91 -19.64
N GLU A 121 24.65 -8.73 -19.79
CA GLU A 121 25.46 -9.22 -18.67
C GLU A 121 25.91 -8.05 -17.79
N ASP A 122 25.72 -8.24 -16.49
CA ASP A 122 26.08 -7.34 -15.40
C ASP A 122 27.45 -6.65 -15.62
N GLY A 123 27.43 -5.32 -15.49
CA GLY A 123 28.54 -4.42 -15.74
C GLY A 123 29.62 -4.44 -14.68
N THR A 124 30.36 -5.55 -14.55
CA THR A 124 31.56 -5.59 -13.73
C THR A 124 32.70 -6.32 -14.42
N LYS A 125 33.60 -5.61 -15.14
CA LYS A 125 35.07 -5.79 -15.12
C LYS A 125 35.83 -4.51 -15.54
N THR A 126 36.35 -3.82 -14.52
CA THR A 126 37.71 -3.27 -14.38
C THR A 126 38.38 -2.58 -15.57
N GLY A 127 38.69 -1.29 -15.37
CA GLY A 127 39.67 -0.55 -16.18
C GLY A 127 41.07 -1.15 -16.14
N GLY A 128 41.83 -0.83 -17.19
CA GLY A 128 43.26 -1.15 -17.34
C GLY A 128 44.19 -0.17 -16.64
#